data_AF-A0A9W8JR29-F1
#
_entry.id   AF-A0A9W8JR29-F1
#
_cell.length_a   1.000
_cell.length_b   1.000
_cell.length_c   1.000
_cell.angle_alpha   90.00
_cell.angle_beta   90.00
_cell.angle_gamma   90.00
#
_symmetry.space_group_name_H-M   'P 1'
#
loop_
_entity.id
_entity.type
_entity.pdbx_description
1 polymer ?
#
loop_
_entity_poly.entity_id
_entity_poly.type
_entity_poly.pdbx_seq_one_letter_code
_entity_poly.pdbx_strand_id
1 'polypeptide(L)'
;MTPAPAAEDIGNDTSQAQQAEKTRLPGFGLPVNYHPVGDSFPTAISRSPEEDCRRRILPLITLRELEMLRIMNEITDKTDWHIKKTEAIAAKGRDITLRMMDWVIDELRYKAEVFGRTGAVSVYTGDVVKSDSALSESFRLKLQRAAKALEGVPEKHKDWHPGPKNTVLDLDHPSLFPLVYGRSRILERGRTALYDALKEYYSCTTSGGDDGLR
;
A
#
# COMPACT_ATOMS: atom_id res chain seq x y z
N MET A 1 -4.45 66.46 1.03
CA MET A 1 -3.34 65.66 0.47
C MET A 1 -2.34 65.42 1.59
N THR A 2 -2.50 64.31 2.30
CA THR A 2 -1.65 63.87 3.40
C THR A 2 -0.45 63.09 2.82
N PRO A 3 0.78 63.27 3.33
CA PRO A 3 1.93 62.53 2.82
C PRO A 3 1.89 61.07 3.30
N ALA A 4 2.43 60.17 2.47
CA ALA A 4 2.55 58.75 2.78
C ALA A 4 3.57 58.49 3.92
N PRO A 5 3.34 57.53 4.82
CA PRO A 5 4.35 57.13 5.80
C PRO A 5 5.45 56.28 5.16
N ALA A 6 6.67 56.49 5.66
CA ALA A 6 7.89 55.80 5.29
C ALA A 6 7.82 54.30 5.63
N ALA A 7 8.50 53.49 4.82
CA ALA A 7 8.73 52.08 5.08
C ALA A 7 9.69 51.94 6.29
N GLU A 8 9.17 51.43 7.40
CA GLU A 8 10.00 51.00 8.52
C GLU A 8 10.44 49.55 8.35
N ASP A 9 11.73 49.39 8.58
CA ASP A 9 12.59 48.22 8.49
C ASP A 9 12.12 47.13 9.48
N ILE A 10 11.51 46.05 8.96
CA ILE A 10 11.19 44.87 9.78
C ILE A 10 12.47 44.05 9.90
N GLY A 11 13.16 44.32 10.99
CA GLY A 11 14.35 43.62 11.46
C GLY A 11 14.22 42.11 11.35
N ASN A 12 15.29 41.56 10.78
CA ASN A 12 15.60 40.17 10.60
C ASN A 12 15.73 39.47 11.96
N ASP A 13 14.69 38.75 12.41
CA ASP A 13 14.78 37.88 13.59
C ASP A 13 14.89 36.41 13.16
N THR A 14 16.06 36.07 12.63
CA THR A 14 16.48 34.69 12.40
C THR A 14 17.11 34.16 13.69
N SER A 15 16.34 33.47 14.55
CA SER A 15 16.83 32.35 15.38
C SER A 15 15.81 31.92 16.42
N GLN A 16 14.85 31.09 16.02
CA GLN A 16 14.48 29.94 16.83
C GLN A 16 14.27 28.76 15.90
N ALA A 17 15.34 27.99 15.66
CA ALA A 17 15.19 26.62 15.19
C ALA A 17 14.38 25.87 16.26
N GLN A 18 13.08 25.72 16.04
CA GLN A 18 12.23 24.86 16.84
C GLN A 18 12.90 23.48 16.84
N GLN A 19 13.49 23.09 17.98
CA GLN A 19 14.07 21.78 18.12
C GLN A 19 12.96 20.77 17.89
N ALA A 20 13.03 20.04 16.78
CA ALA A 20 12.03 19.05 16.44
C ALA A 20 11.85 18.08 17.63
N GLU A 21 10.60 17.90 18.05
CA GLU A 21 10.26 17.07 19.18
C GLU A 21 10.79 15.64 18.98
N LYS A 22 11.21 15.00 20.08
CA LYS A 22 11.70 13.62 20.04
C LYS A 22 10.57 12.69 19.60
N THR A 23 10.80 11.94 18.53
CA THR A 23 9.86 10.96 17.99
C THR A 23 9.56 9.90 19.05
N ARG A 24 8.27 9.65 19.30
CA ARG A 24 7.79 8.59 20.20
C ARG A 24 6.87 7.66 19.41
N LEU A 25 7.26 6.40 19.27
CA LEU A 25 6.56 5.37 18.51
C LEU A 25 6.58 4.06 19.30
N PRO A 26 5.67 3.10 19.04
CA PRO A 26 5.73 1.78 19.65
C PRO A 26 7.11 1.14 19.42
N GLY A 27 7.79 0.74 20.51
CA GLY A 27 9.16 0.22 20.45
C GLY A 27 10.27 1.29 20.39
N PHE A 28 9.92 2.58 20.35
CA PHE A 28 10.85 3.72 20.41
C PHE A 28 10.28 4.85 21.28
N GLY A 29 10.57 4.81 22.59
CA GLY A 29 10.05 5.78 23.56
C GLY A 29 8.62 5.50 24.05
N LEU A 30 7.94 4.50 23.48
CA LEU A 30 6.64 3.96 23.93
C LEU A 30 6.71 2.41 23.99
N PRO A 31 5.88 1.76 24.82
CA PRO A 31 5.74 0.29 24.82
C PRO A 31 5.40 -0.26 23.43
N VAL A 32 5.83 -1.48 23.11
CA VAL A 32 5.53 -2.12 21.81
C VAL A 32 4.02 -2.33 21.61
N ASN A 33 3.29 -2.54 22.69
CA ASN A 33 1.83 -2.62 22.72
C ASN A 33 1.14 -1.26 22.95
N TYR A 34 1.87 -0.14 22.81
CA TYR A 34 1.27 1.18 22.88
C TYR A 34 0.24 1.33 21.76
N HIS A 35 -0.95 1.80 22.14
CA HIS A 35 -2.01 2.13 21.21
C HIS A 35 -2.43 3.59 21.47
N PRO A 36 -2.49 4.44 20.44
CA PRO A 36 -2.98 5.80 20.61
C PRO A 36 -4.47 5.77 21.00
N VAL A 37 -4.90 6.74 21.82
CA VAL A 37 -6.31 6.91 22.17
C VAL A 37 -7.00 7.66 21.02
N GLY A 38 -7.99 7.03 20.37
CA GLY A 38 -8.76 7.62 19.26
C GLY A 38 -8.88 6.70 18.04
N ASP A 39 -9.24 7.27 16.88
CA ASP A 39 -9.33 6.52 15.64
C ASP A 39 -7.93 6.18 15.10
N SER A 40 -7.51 4.94 15.31
CA SER A 40 -6.30 4.39 14.70
C SER A 40 -6.59 3.15 13.87
N PHE A 41 -5.72 2.87 12.91
CA PHE A 41 -5.79 1.64 12.15
C PHE A 41 -5.65 0.43 13.09
N PRO A 42 -6.42 -0.65 12.87
CA PRO A 42 -6.26 -1.89 13.61
C PRO A 42 -4.82 -2.40 13.53
N THR A 43 -4.25 -2.79 14.67
CA THR A 43 -2.94 -3.44 14.71
C THR A 43 -3.05 -4.80 15.40
N ALA A 44 -2.31 -5.79 14.91
CA ALA A 44 -2.32 -7.15 15.47
C ALA A 44 -1.86 -7.22 16.94
N ILE A 45 -1.20 -6.17 17.44
CA ILE A 45 -0.59 -6.10 18.77
C ILE A 45 -1.53 -5.40 19.78
N SER A 46 -2.51 -4.62 19.32
CA SER A 46 -3.45 -3.93 20.21
C SER A 46 -4.53 -4.87 20.72
N ARG A 47 -4.38 -5.29 21.97
CA ARG A 47 -5.35 -6.12 22.70
C ARG A 47 -6.24 -5.30 23.65
N SER A 48 -6.57 -4.04 23.31
CA SER A 48 -7.52 -3.28 24.14
C SER A 48 -8.87 -3.99 24.12
N PRO A 49 -9.40 -4.44 25.29
CA PRO A 49 -10.71 -5.06 25.39
C PRO A 49 -11.88 -4.07 25.26
N GLU A 50 -11.59 -2.77 25.31
CA GLU A 50 -12.56 -1.69 25.51
C GLU A 50 -12.97 -0.99 24.20
N GLU A 51 -12.17 -1.16 23.14
CA GLU A 51 -12.44 -0.59 21.82
C GLU A 51 -13.11 -1.62 20.91
N ASP A 52 -14.35 -1.31 20.53
CA ASP A 52 -15.26 -2.04 19.63
C ASP A 52 -14.54 -3.02 18.69
N CYS A 53 -14.53 -4.30 19.08
CA CYS A 53 -13.91 -5.41 18.33
C CYS A 53 -14.39 -5.49 16.86
N ARG A 54 -15.49 -4.82 16.52
CA ARG A 54 -16.06 -4.73 15.17
C ARG A 54 -15.12 -4.14 14.11
N ARG A 55 -14.16 -3.29 14.48
CA ARG A 55 -13.19 -2.73 13.51
C ARG A 55 -11.96 -3.63 13.28
N ARG A 56 -11.71 -4.59 14.18
CA ARG A 56 -10.44 -5.35 14.22
C ARG A 56 -10.53 -6.74 13.59
N ILE A 57 -11.73 -7.27 13.43
CA ILE A 57 -11.95 -8.62 12.95
C ILE A 57 -12.64 -8.48 11.61
N LEU A 58 -11.91 -8.74 10.51
CA LEU A 58 -12.56 -9.04 9.24
C LEU A 58 -13.58 -10.15 9.52
N PRO A 59 -14.83 -10.01 9.08
CA PRO A 59 -15.85 -11.01 9.35
C PRO A 59 -15.32 -12.39 8.95
N LEU A 60 -15.57 -13.40 9.77
CA LEU A 60 -15.17 -14.77 9.45
C LEU A 60 -15.84 -15.18 8.14
N ILE A 61 -15.04 -15.34 7.09
CA ILE A 61 -15.51 -15.75 5.76
C ILE A 61 -15.44 -17.27 5.70
N THR A 62 -16.57 -17.91 5.40
CA THR A 62 -16.63 -19.36 5.21
C THR A 62 -15.86 -19.78 3.95
N LEU A 63 -15.44 -21.05 3.87
CA LEU A 63 -14.73 -21.56 2.68
C LEU A 63 -15.56 -21.40 1.39
N ARG A 64 -16.90 -21.49 1.50
CA ARG A 64 -17.80 -21.33 0.36
C ARG A 64 -17.91 -19.87 -0.08
N GLU A 65 -18.00 -18.93 0.86
CA GLU A 65 -17.97 -17.50 0.54
C GLU A 65 -16.62 -17.09 -0.08
N LEU A 66 -15.52 -17.63 0.43
CA LEU A 66 -14.20 -17.41 -0.17
C LEU A 66 -14.16 -17.90 -1.62
N GLU A 67 -14.78 -19.04 -1.89
CA GLU A 67 -14.86 -19.59 -3.25
C GLU A 67 -15.76 -18.74 -4.16
N MET A 68 -16.88 -18.22 -3.65
CA MET A 68 -17.72 -17.25 -4.35
C MET A 68 -16.94 -15.97 -4.70
N LEU A 69 -16.16 -15.43 -3.75
CA LEU A 69 -15.29 -14.25 -3.97
C LEU A 69 -14.22 -14.54 -5.04
N ARG A 70 -13.60 -15.72 -5.03
CA ARG A 70 -12.61 -16.11 -6.05
C ARG A 70 -13.22 -16.16 -7.44
N ILE A 71 -14.41 -16.75 -7.58
CA ILE A 71 -15.13 -16.78 -8.87
C ILE A 71 -15.42 -15.36 -9.36
N MET A 72 -15.91 -14.47 -8.49
CA MET A 72 -16.11 -13.07 -8.84
C MET A 72 -14.80 -12.38 -9.23
N ASN A 73 -13.69 -12.66 -8.53
CA ASN A 73 -12.38 -12.11 -8.88
C ASN A 73 -11.93 -12.55 -10.28
N GLU A 74 -11.99 -13.84 -10.58
CA GLU A 74 -11.60 -14.39 -11.88
C GLU A 74 -12.46 -13.86 -13.03
N ILE A 75 -13.74 -13.60 -12.78
CA ILE A 75 -14.63 -12.98 -13.77
C ILE A 75 -14.23 -11.52 -13.99
N THR A 76 -14.04 -10.76 -12.92
CA THR A 76 -13.70 -9.34 -12.98
C THR A 76 -12.29 -9.06 -13.49
N ASP A 77 -11.42 -10.06 -13.55
CA ASP A 77 -10.09 -9.98 -14.18
C ASP A 77 -10.14 -10.09 -15.72
N LYS A 78 -11.29 -10.47 -16.30
CA LYS A 78 -11.44 -10.54 -17.75
C LYS A 78 -11.72 -9.16 -18.33
N THR A 79 -11.18 -8.89 -19.51
CA THR A 79 -11.53 -7.70 -20.29
C THR A 79 -13.03 -7.69 -20.61
N ASP A 80 -13.66 -6.53 -20.48
CA ASP A 80 -15.08 -6.31 -20.78
C ASP A 80 -16.05 -7.22 -19.99
N TRP A 81 -15.65 -7.68 -18.79
CA TRP A 81 -16.48 -8.55 -17.94
C TRP A 81 -17.86 -7.95 -17.63
N HIS A 82 -17.95 -6.61 -17.57
CA HIS A 82 -19.17 -5.86 -17.27
C HIS A 82 -20.15 -5.78 -18.46
N ILE A 83 -19.67 -6.02 -19.69
CA ILE A 83 -20.50 -5.99 -20.92
C ILE A 83 -21.10 -7.37 -21.18
N LYS A 84 -20.29 -8.42 -21.01
CA LYS A 84 -20.70 -9.81 -21.16
C LYS A 84 -21.47 -10.22 -19.91
N LYS A 85 -22.77 -9.91 -19.83
CA LYS A 85 -23.67 -10.37 -18.77
C LYS A 85 -23.53 -11.89 -18.64
N THR A 86 -22.76 -12.31 -17.65
CA THR A 86 -21.92 -13.51 -17.70
C THR A 86 -22.74 -14.79 -17.81
N GLU A 87 -22.53 -15.51 -18.91
CA GLU A 87 -22.83 -16.92 -19.00
C GLU A 87 -22.02 -17.66 -17.94
N ALA A 88 -22.68 -18.54 -17.19
CA ALA A 88 -22.15 -19.21 -16.02
C ALA A 88 -20.78 -19.85 -16.30
N ILE A 89 -19.73 -19.35 -15.64
CA ILE A 89 -18.51 -20.14 -15.51
C ILE A 89 -18.92 -21.36 -14.69
N ALA A 90 -18.81 -22.54 -15.31
CA ALA A 90 -19.16 -23.78 -14.65
C ALA A 90 -18.41 -23.87 -13.31
N ALA A 91 -19.14 -24.15 -12.22
CA ALA A 91 -18.66 -24.46 -10.87
C ALA A 91 -17.78 -25.73 -10.81
N LYS A 92 -17.16 -26.12 -11.93
CA LYS A 92 -16.56 -27.42 -12.14
C LYS A 92 -15.38 -27.58 -11.19
N GLY A 93 -15.55 -28.46 -10.21
CA GLY A 93 -14.54 -28.76 -9.19
C GLY A 93 -14.53 -27.84 -7.97
N ARG A 94 -15.53 -26.95 -7.80
CA ARG A 94 -15.64 -26.04 -6.64
C ARG A 94 -16.79 -26.45 -5.71
N ASP A 95 -16.60 -26.35 -4.39
CA ASP A 95 -17.65 -26.60 -3.39
C ASP A 95 -18.61 -25.40 -3.27
N ILE A 96 -19.40 -25.18 -4.33
CA ILE A 96 -20.45 -24.16 -4.36
C ILE A 96 -21.74 -24.74 -4.91
N THR A 97 -22.87 -24.34 -4.32
CA THR A 97 -24.20 -24.76 -4.79
C THR A 97 -24.67 -23.89 -5.95
N LEU A 98 -25.65 -24.36 -6.72
CA LEU A 98 -26.28 -23.55 -7.77
C LEU A 98 -26.87 -22.25 -7.21
N ARG A 99 -27.50 -22.30 -6.04
CA ARG A 99 -28.04 -21.10 -5.36
C ARG A 99 -26.94 -20.09 -5.01
N MET A 100 -25.76 -20.55 -4.61
CA MET A 100 -24.61 -19.66 -4.37
C MET A 100 -24.11 -19.03 -5.66
N MET A 101 -24.15 -19.78 -6.77
CA MET A 101 -23.81 -19.23 -8.08
C MET A 101 -24.82 -18.16 -8.52
N ASP A 102 -26.13 -18.35 -8.26
CA ASP A 102 -27.14 -17.33 -8.55
C ASP A 102 -26.80 -16.01 -7.84
N TRP A 103 -26.41 -16.09 -6.56
CA TRP A 103 -25.92 -14.92 -5.80
C TRP A 103 -24.67 -14.28 -6.41
N VAL A 104 -23.69 -15.09 -6.84
CA VAL A 104 -22.49 -14.60 -7.53
C VAL A 104 -22.86 -13.82 -8.79
N ILE A 105 -23.79 -14.34 -9.59
CA ILE A 105 -24.24 -13.71 -10.83
C ILE A 105 -24.96 -12.39 -10.52
N ASP A 106 -25.84 -12.36 -9.52
CA ASP A 106 -26.57 -11.15 -9.14
C ASP A 106 -25.64 -10.07 -8.58
N GLU A 107 -24.67 -10.44 -7.75
CA GLU A 107 -23.64 -9.51 -7.25
C GLU A 107 -22.78 -8.98 -8.41
N LEU A 108 -22.39 -9.81 -9.37
CA LEU A 108 -21.63 -9.36 -10.56
C LEU A 108 -22.41 -8.39 -11.42
N ARG A 109 -23.72 -8.58 -11.58
CA ARG A 109 -24.59 -7.63 -12.29
C ARG A 109 -24.62 -6.28 -11.57
N TYR A 110 -24.80 -6.28 -10.26
CA TYR A 110 -24.74 -5.07 -9.44
C TYR A 110 -23.37 -4.37 -9.57
N LYS A 111 -22.27 -5.13 -9.44
CA LYS A 111 -20.92 -4.59 -9.59
C LYS A 111 -20.67 -4.03 -11.00
N ALA A 112 -21.22 -4.63 -12.05
CA ALA A 112 -21.10 -4.12 -13.42
C ALA A 112 -21.76 -2.74 -13.57
N GLU A 113 -22.90 -2.50 -12.92
CA GLU A 113 -23.54 -1.18 -12.90
C GLU A 113 -22.73 -0.13 -12.14
N VAL A 114 -22.07 -0.53 -11.05
CA VAL A 114 -21.17 0.34 -10.30
C VAL A 114 -19.92 0.65 -11.14
N PHE A 115 -19.31 -0.37 -11.74
CA PHE A 115 -18.14 -0.23 -12.62
C PHE A 115 -18.42 0.68 -13.81
N GLY A 116 -19.60 0.58 -14.43
CA GLY A 116 -20.00 1.47 -15.53
C GLY A 116 -20.06 2.95 -15.14
N ARG A 117 -20.28 3.25 -13.85
CA ARG A 117 -20.31 4.61 -13.31
C ARG A 117 -18.94 5.08 -12.80
N THR A 118 -18.14 4.19 -12.20
CA THR A 118 -16.92 4.56 -11.48
C THR A 118 -15.63 4.19 -12.22
N GLY A 119 -15.68 3.25 -13.17
CA GLY A 119 -14.50 2.62 -13.77
C GLY A 119 -13.73 1.71 -12.81
N ALA A 120 -14.30 1.36 -11.65
CA ALA A 120 -13.63 0.62 -10.60
C ALA A 120 -14.54 -0.42 -9.94
N VAL A 121 -13.97 -1.54 -9.50
CA VAL A 121 -14.68 -2.65 -8.87
C VAL A 121 -13.97 -3.11 -7.59
N SER A 122 -14.70 -3.21 -6.49
CA SER A 122 -14.22 -3.84 -5.25
C SER A 122 -14.46 -5.34 -5.29
N VAL A 123 -13.43 -6.13 -4.91
CA VAL A 123 -13.45 -7.59 -5.10
C VAL A 123 -13.19 -8.39 -3.84
N TYR A 124 -12.44 -7.86 -2.88
CA TYR A 124 -12.23 -8.50 -1.58
C TYR A 124 -12.53 -7.54 -0.44
N THR A 125 -12.74 -8.09 0.75
CA THR A 125 -12.80 -7.31 1.99
C THR A 125 -11.45 -6.63 2.24
N GLY A 126 -11.47 -5.46 2.91
CA GLY A 126 -10.26 -4.67 3.16
C GLY A 126 -9.90 -3.70 2.04
N ASP A 127 -10.90 -3.15 1.35
CA ASP A 127 -10.75 -2.06 0.37
C ASP A 127 -9.86 -2.37 -0.85
N VAL A 128 -9.83 -3.64 -1.26
CA VAL A 128 -9.15 -4.05 -2.50
C VAL A 128 -10.01 -3.69 -3.71
N VAL A 129 -9.58 -2.67 -4.45
CA VAL A 129 -10.28 -2.13 -5.63
C VAL A 129 -9.42 -2.31 -6.88
N LYS A 130 -10.05 -2.71 -7.98
CA LYS A 130 -9.44 -2.85 -9.31
C LYS A 130 -10.00 -1.81 -10.26
N SER A 131 -9.15 -1.23 -11.09
CA SER A 131 -9.53 -0.29 -12.15
C SER A 131 -8.47 -0.24 -13.23
N ASP A 132 -8.90 -0.38 -14.48
CA ASP A 132 -8.02 -0.28 -15.65
C ASP A 132 -7.69 1.17 -16.03
N SER A 133 -8.42 2.14 -15.45
CA SER A 133 -8.31 3.57 -15.75
C SER A 133 -7.79 4.41 -14.58
N ALA A 134 -7.52 3.79 -13.42
CA ALA A 134 -6.98 4.51 -12.25
C ALA A 134 -5.61 5.17 -12.52
N LEU A 135 -4.84 4.64 -13.46
CA LEU A 135 -3.54 5.16 -13.86
C LEU A 135 -3.58 5.64 -15.31
N SER A 136 -3.04 6.83 -15.57
CA SER A 136 -2.87 7.29 -16.95
C SER A 136 -1.84 6.43 -17.69
N GLU A 137 -2.02 6.28 -19.01
CA GLU A 137 -1.09 5.49 -19.82
C GLU A 137 0.35 6.02 -19.74
N SER A 138 0.52 7.34 -19.74
CA SER A 138 1.83 7.96 -19.62
C SER A 138 2.51 7.65 -18.28
N PHE A 139 1.75 7.61 -17.19
CA PHE A 139 2.26 7.22 -15.87
C PHE A 139 2.62 5.74 -15.83
N ARG A 140 1.75 4.86 -16.33
CA ARG A 140 2.00 3.41 -16.43
C ARG A 140 3.30 3.12 -17.21
N LEU A 141 3.50 3.78 -18.35
CA LEU A 141 4.71 3.62 -19.16
C LEU A 141 5.97 4.13 -18.44
N LYS A 142 5.88 5.24 -17.70
CA LYS A 142 7.01 5.73 -16.89
C LYS A 142 7.36 4.72 -15.78
N LEU A 143 6.36 4.17 -15.09
CA LEU A 143 6.56 3.17 -14.05
C LEU A 143 7.23 1.90 -14.61
N GLN A 144 6.74 1.40 -15.75
CA GLN A 144 7.35 0.24 -16.43
C GLN A 144 8.81 0.51 -16.85
N ARG A 145 9.13 1.70 -17.34
CA ARG A 145 10.51 2.07 -17.69
C ARG A 145 11.41 2.12 -16.45
N ALA A 146 10.92 2.66 -15.34
CA ALA A 146 11.67 2.69 -14.09
C ALA A 146 11.90 1.27 -13.53
N ALA A 147 10.87 0.41 -13.54
CA ALA A 147 10.96 -0.98 -13.09
C ALA A 147 11.94 -1.80 -13.94
N LYS A 148 11.97 -1.59 -15.27
CA LYS A 148 12.92 -2.28 -16.17
C LYS A 148 14.38 -2.09 -15.79
N ALA A 149 14.75 -0.96 -15.19
CA ALA A 149 16.11 -0.74 -14.71
C ALA A 149 16.47 -1.68 -13.55
N LEU A 150 15.48 -2.02 -12.71
CA LEU A 150 15.62 -2.98 -11.60
C LEU A 150 15.58 -4.43 -12.09
N GLU A 151 14.77 -4.73 -13.12
CA GLU A 151 14.68 -6.06 -13.74
C GLU A 151 15.95 -6.42 -14.55
N GLY A 152 16.64 -5.40 -15.08
CA GLY A 152 17.77 -5.52 -15.99
C GLY A 152 19.11 -5.90 -15.35
N VAL A 153 19.10 -6.62 -14.22
CA VAL A 153 20.31 -7.11 -13.56
C VAL A 153 20.78 -8.44 -14.17
N PRO A 154 22.09 -8.78 -14.10
CA PRO A 154 22.58 -10.08 -14.53
C PRO A 154 21.82 -11.23 -13.87
N GLU A 155 21.61 -12.34 -14.59
CA GLU A 155 20.75 -13.45 -14.15
C GLU A 155 21.09 -13.98 -12.75
N LYS A 156 22.38 -14.01 -12.40
CA LYS A 156 22.88 -14.42 -11.07
C LYS A 156 22.42 -13.53 -9.91
N HIS A 157 21.91 -12.34 -10.19
CA HIS A 157 21.42 -11.37 -9.21
C HIS A 157 19.89 -11.23 -9.22
N LYS A 158 19.20 -11.97 -10.09
CA LYS A 158 17.74 -11.97 -10.10
C LYS A 158 17.21 -12.79 -8.93
N ASP A 159 16.43 -12.14 -8.07
CA ASP A 159 15.78 -12.77 -6.94
C ASP A 159 14.44 -13.39 -7.39
N TRP A 160 14.51 -14.60 -7.92
CA TRP A 160 13.33 -15.31 -8.39
C TRP A 160 12.55 -15.86 -7.20
N HIS A 161 11.26 -15.51 -7.12
CA HIS A 161 10.37 -16.02 -6.09
C HIS A 161 10.30 -17.56 -6.15
N PRO A 162 10.45 -18.27 -5.02
CA PRO A 162 10.37 -19.72 -4.98
C PRO A 162 9.00 -20.21 -5.48
N GLY A 163 8.99 -20.89 -6.62
CA GLY A 163 7.77 -21.47 -7.18
C GLY A 163 8.05 -22.48 -8.28
N PRO A 164 7.04 -23.25 -8.74
CA PRO A 164 7.25 -24.37 -9.67
C PRO A 164 7.89 -24.00 -11.00
N LYS A 165 7.92 -22.71 -11.36
CA LYS A 165 8.44 -22.20 -12.63
C LYS A 165 9.28 -20.93 -12.50
N ASN A 166 9.58 -20.46 -11.29
CA ASN A 166 10.30 -19.20 -11.05
C ASN A 166 9.82 -18.06 -11.97
N THR A 167 8.50 -17.80 -11.99
CA THR A 167 7.89 -16.85 -12.94
C THR A 167 7.76 -15.43 -12.39
N VAL A 168 8.01 -15.24 -11.10
CA VAL A 168 7.88 -13.96 -10.42
C VAL A 168 9.25 -13.52 -9.98
N LEU A 169 9.70 -12.39 -10.48
CA LEU A 169 10.95 -11.75 -10.07
C LEU A 169 10.62 -10.75 -8.95
N ASP A 170 11.20 -10.98 -7.78
CA ASP A 170 11.05 -10.06 -6.66
C ASP A 170 12.03 -8.90 -6.84
N LEU A 171 11.50 -7.72 -7.21
CA LEU A 171 12.32 -6.49 -7.31
C LEU A 171 12.69 -5.95 -5.93
N ASP A 172 11.80 -6.16 -4.96
CA ASP A 172 12.00 -5.91 -3.55
C ASP A 172 11.20 -6.96 -2.78
N HIS A 173 11.90 -7.90 -2.14
CA HIS A 173 11.24 -8.94 -1.37
C HIS A 173 10.92 -8.39 0.04
N PRO A 174 9.65 -8.35 0.48
CA PRO A 174 9.24 -7.68 1.73
C PRO A 174 9.96 -8.14 3.00
N SER A 175 10.53 -9.34 2.99
CA SER A 175 11.30 -9.90 4.10
C SER A 175 12.79 -9.52 4.11
N LEU A 176 13.33 -8.84 3.09
CA LEU A 176 14.75 -8.46 3.03
C LEU A 176 15.06 -7.24 3.89
N PHE A 177 14.11 -6.31 4.03
CA PHE A 177 14.30 -5.07 4.78
C PHE A 177 13.25 -4.89 5.89
N PRO A 178 13.07 -5.89 6.78
CA PRO A 178 12.09 -5.78 7.84
C PRO A 178 12.51 -4.74 8.86
N LEU A 179 11.53 -4.03 9.41
CA LEU A 179 11.73 -3.25 10.62
C LEU A 179 11.98 -4.20 11.80
N VAL A 180 13.17 -4.12 12.40
CA VAL A 180 13.54 -4.92 13.58
C VAL A 180 13.72 -4.00 14.78
N TYR A 181 12.89 -4.17 15.80
CA TYR A 181 12.97 -3.37 17.02
C TYR A 181 14.35 -3.46 17.68
N GLY A 182 14.87 -2.31 18.13
CA GLY A 182 16.19 -2.20 18.74
C GLY A 182 17.37 -2.31 17.77
N ARG A 183 17.15 -2.63 16.49
CA ARG A 183 18.19 -2.76 15.47
C ARG A 183 18.02 -1.78 14.31
N SER A 184 16.83 -1.67 13.75
CA SER A 184 16.55 -0.74 12.64
C SER A 184 16.65 0.70 13.14
N ARG A 185 17.35 1.54 12.37
CA ARG A 185 17.51 2.96 12.68
C ARG A 185 16.20 3.70 12.45
N ILE A 186 15.96 4.72 13.27
CA ILE A 186 14.78 5.57 13.19
C ILE A 186 15.22 7.03 13.29
N LEU A 187 14.48 7.92 12.63
CA LEU A 187 14.69 9.35 12.78
C LEU A 187 14.23 9.78 14.17
N GLU A 188 15.19 10.07 15.05
CA GLU A 188 14.90 10.37 16.46
C GLU A 188 14.10 11.67 16.66
N ARG A 189 14.15 12.59 15.69
CA ARG A 189 13.48 13.89 15.74
C ARG A 189 12.94 14.25 14.35
N GLY A 190 11.65 14.54 14.28
CA GLY A 190 10.99 14.97 13.06
C GLY A 190 10.51 13.83 12.16
N ARG A 191 10.16 14.18 10.93
CA ARG A 191 9.66 13.27 9.89
C ARG A 191 10.39 13.59 8.59
N THR A 192 10.63 12.56 7.78
CA THR A 192 11.18 12.73 6.43
C THR A 192 10.11 12.38 5.40
N ALA A 193 9.99 13.17 4.34
CA ALA A 193 9.19 12.82 3.19
C ALA A 193 9.99 11.91 2.26
N LEU A 194 9.31 11.18 1.38
CA LEU A 194 9.97 10.27 0.44
C LEU A 194 11.06 10.97 -0.39
N TYR A 195 10.79 12.20 -0.84
CA TYR A 195 11.74 12.98 -1.64
C TYR A 195 13.01 13.33 -0.85
N ASP A 196 12.85 13.77 0.40
CA ASP A 196 13.97 14.14 1.27
C ASP A 196 14.80 12.90 1.65
N ALA A 197 14.13 11.80 1.97
CA ALA A 197 14.77 10.51 2.25
C ALA A 197 15.62 10.03 1.06
N LEU A 198 15.09 10.13 -0.16
CA LEU A 198 15.83 9.78 -1.37
C LEU A 198 17.02 10.72 -1.58
N LYS A 199 16.82 12.03 -1.41
CA LYS A 199 17.87 13.04 -1.57
C LYS A 199 19.03 12.80 -0.60
N GLU A 200 18.74 12.55 0.67
CA GLU A 200 19.75 12.23 1.68
C GLU A 200 20.49 10.94 1.33
N TYR A 201 19.76 9.87 0.98
CA TYR A 201 20.36 8.60 0.56
C TYR A 201 21.36 8.80 -0.59
N TYR A 202 20.97 9.51 -1.65
CA TYR A 202 21.86 9.77 -2.78
C TYR A 202 23.03 10.70 -2.44
N SER A 203 22.85 11.67 -1.55
CA SER A 203 23.93 12.57 -1.11
C SER A 203 25.01 11.86 -0.29
N CYS A 204 24.64 10.83 0.49
CA CYS A 204 25.58 9.98 1.21
C CYS A 204 26.37 9.06 0.25
N THR A 205 25.77 8.59 -0.84
CA THR A 205 26.46 7.73 -1.80
C THR A 205 27.43 8.46 -2.72
N THR A 206 27.24 9.77 -2.96
CA THR A 206 28.14 10.58 -3.80
C THR A 206 29.31 11.20 -3.03
N SER A 207 29.25 11.21 -1.70
CA SER A 207 30.33 11.67 -0.81
C SER A 207 31.22 10.53 -0.28
N GLY A 208 30.80 9.27 -0.45
CA GLY A 208 31.57 8.08 -0.09
C GLY A 208 32.54 7.64 -1.18
N GLY A 209 33.58 8.43 -1.42
CA GLY A 209 34.80 7.93 -2.04
C GLY A 209 35.57 7.08 -1.03
N ASP A 210 35.76 5.80 -1.35
CA ASP A 210 36.83 4.91 -0.86
C ASP A 210 37.29 5.10 0.60
N ASP A 211 36.45 4.72 1.57
CA ASP A 211 36.91 4.42 2.92
C ASP A 211 36.41 3.03 3.32
N GLY A 212 37.39 2.11 3.45
CA GLY A 212 37.18 0.68 3.59
C GLY A 212 36.29 0.25 4.75
N LEU A 213 35.44 -0.74 4.46
CA LEU A 213 34.69 -1.51 5.44
C LEU A 213 35.63 -2.10 6.50
N ARG A 214 35.45 -1.67 7.76
CA ARG A 214 35.74 -2.45 8.97
C ARG A 214 34.43 -2.73 9.70
#